data_AF-A0A7V5X2A0-F1
#
_entry.id   AF-A0A7V5X2A0-F1
#
_cell.length_a   1.000
_cell.length_b   1.000
_cell.length_c   1.000
_cell.angle_alpha   90.00
_cell.angle_beta   90.00
_cell.angle_gamma   90.00
#
_symmetry.space_group_name_H-M   'P 1'
#
loop_
_entity.id
_entity.type
_entity.pdbx_description
1 polymer ?
#
loop_
_entity_poly.entity_id
_entity_poly.type
_entity_poly.pdbx_seq_one_letter_code
_entity_poly.pdbx_strand_id
1 'polypeptide(L)' 'MKKSRSYSEALQDLEKYLDKLNKGEVPIDKLESTVRSAAETIKFLRQKLRSTQTEITGILKDIEDDDSLETKNGNQARTQ' A
#
# COMPACT_ATOMS: atom_id res chain seq x y z
N MET A 1 16.90 13.82 9.81
CA MET A 1 15.63 13.49 9.14
C MET A 1 15.41 11.98 9.23
N LYS A 2 14.28 11.52 9.79
CA LYS A 2 13.96 10.09 9.93
C LYS A 2 13.54 9.57 8.55
N LYS A 3 14.36 8.76 7.88
CA LYS A 3 13.96 8.14 6.60
C LYS A 3 12.75 7.25 6.88
N SER A 4 11.59 7.59 6.31
CA SER A 4 10.45 6.71 6.27
C SER A 4 10.83 5.49 5.43
N ARG A 5 10.76 4.31 6.03
CA ARG A 5 11.06 3.05 5.37
C ARG A 5 10.09 2.80 4.21
N SER A 6 10.59 2.36 3.07
CA SER A 6 9.77 2.03 1.91
C SER A 6 9.01 0.71 2.11
N TYR A 7 7.98 0.48 1.28
CA TYR A 7 7.23 -0.77 1.29
C TYR A 7 8.16 -1.97 1.01
N SER A 8 8.98 -1.88 -0.04
CA SER A 8 9.88 -2.95 -0.45
C SER A 8 10.92 -3.30 0.62
N GLU A 9 11.52 -2.29 1.27
CA GLU A 9 12.45 -2.53 2.39
C GLU A 9 11.75 -3.20 3.59
N ALA A 10 10.53 -2.79 3.91
CA ALA A 10 9.75 -3.40 4.99
C ALA A 10 9.36 -4.84 4.68
N LEU A 11 8.98 -5.13 3.43
CA LEU A 11 8.65 -6.48 2.97
C LEU A 11 9.88 -7.40 3.02
N GLN A 12 11.02 -6.93 2.50
CA GLN A 12 12.24 -7.72 2.45
C GLN A 12 12.69 -8.18 3.85
N ASP A 13 12.59 -7.31 4.86
CA ASP A 13 12.98 -7.71 6.20
C ASP A 13 11.93 -8.60 6.88
N LEU A 14 10.65 -8.44 6.55
CA LEU A 14 9.62 -9.39 6.99
C LEU A 14 9.91 -10.80 6.44
N GLU A 15 10.28 -10.90 5.17
CA GLU A 15 10.69 -12.17 4.54
C GLU A 15 11.91 -12.78 5.25
N LYS A 16 12.91 -11.97 5.61
CA LYS A 16 14.07 -12.43 6.39
C LYS A 16 13.67 -12.96 7.78
N TYR A 17 12.72 -12.31 8.46
CA TYR A 17 12.24 -12.80 9.75
C TYR A 17 11.49 -14.12 9.60
N LEU A 18 10.65 -14.26 8.57
CA LEU A 18 9.94 -15.49 8.26
C LEU A 18 10.89 -16.65 7.94
N ASP A 19 11.95 -16.39 7.15
CA ASP A 19 12.96 -17.40 6.82
C ASP A 19 13.65 -17.94 8.09
N LYS A 20 14.10 -17.06 8.98
CA LYS A 20 14.69 -17.46 10.28
C LYS A 20 13.72 -18.24 11.16
N LEU A 21 12.45 -17.81 11.18
CA LEU A 21 11.41 -18.47 11.96
C LEU A 21 11.14 -19.89 11.43
N ASN A 22 11.02 -20.04 10.11
CA ASN A 22 10.79 -21.33 9.44
C ASN A 22 11.95 -22.30 9.63
N LYS A 23 13.18 -21.79 9.71
CA LYS A 23 14.39 -22.58 10.00
C LYS A 23 14.56 -22.93 11.48
N GLY A 24 13.72 -22.39 12.37
CA GLY A 24 13.85 -22.58 13.81
C GLY A 24 15.06 -21.87 14.41
N GLU A 25 15.61 -20.85 13.74
CA GLU A 25 16.79 -20.10 14.16
C GLU A 25 16.45 -18.98 15.17
N VAL A 26 15.17 -18.79 15.48
CA VAL A 26 14.70 -17.79 16.45
C VAL A 26 14.73 -18.41 17.86
N PRO A 27 15.54 -17.88 18.79
CA PRO A 27 15.55 -18.36 20.17
C PRO A 27 14.17 -18.22 20.83
N ILE A 28 13.77 -19.19 21.66
CA ILE A 28 12.45 -19.20 22.30
C ILE A 28 12.18 -17.92 23.10
N ASP A 29 13.18 -17.39 23.82
CA ASP A 29 13.09 -16.16 24.60
C ASP A 29 12.85 -14.91 23.72
N LYS A 30 13.16 -14.99 22.43
CA LYS A 30 12.97 -13.92 21.43
C LYS A 30 11.79 -14.15 20.50
N LEU A 31 11.09 -15.28 20.64
CA LEU A 31 10.02 -15.65 19.73
C LEU A 31 8.87 -14.64 19.80
N GLU A 32 8.45 -14.27 21.03
CA GLU A 32 7.36 -13.32 21.24
C GLU A 32 7.67 -11.95 20.61
N SER A 33 8.86 -11.41 20.86
CA SER A 33 9.26 -10.10 20.34
C SER A 33 9.40 -10.12 18.81
N THR A 34 9.94 -11.21 18.25
CA THR A 34 10.07 -11.39 16.80
C THR A 34 8.69 -11.41 16.12
N VAL A 35 7.73 -12.17 16.68
CA VAL A 35 6.36 -12.24 16.16
C VAL A 35 5.66 -10.88 16.27
N ARG A 36 5.85 -10.16 17.38
CA ARG A 36 5.29 -8.82 17.57
C ARG A 36 5.80 -7.82 16.52
N SER A 37 7.12 -7.78 16.28
CA SER A 37 7.71 -6.91 15.26
C SER A 37 7.27 -7.28 13.84
N ALA A 38 7.11 -8.58 13.54
CA ALA A 38 6.55 -9.02 12.27
C ALA A 38 5.09 -8.54 12.09
N ALA A 39 4.25 -8.64 13.13
CA ALA A 39 2.87 -8.17 13.10
C ALA A 39 2.77 -6.65 12.87
N GLU A 40 3.62 -5.86 13.50
CA GLU A 40 3.72 -4.42 13.26
C GLU A 40 4.13 -4.09 11.83
N THR A 41 5.10 -4.85 11.29
CA THR A 41 5.55 -4.70 9.90
C THR A 41 4.41 -5.03 8.91
N ILE A 42 3.67 -6.11 9.14
CA ILE A 42 2.49 -6.48 8.35
C ILE A 42 1.43 -5.35 8.40
N LYS A 43 1.19 -4.77 9.58
CA LYS A 43 0.25 -3.64 9.73
C LYS A 43 0.67 -2.44 8.87
N PHE A 44 1.95 -2.09 8.88
CA PHE A 44 2.50 -1.03 8.04
C PHE A 44 2.33 -1.32 6.55
N LEU A 45 2.67 -2.53 6.09
CA LEU A 45 2.54 -2.93 4.68
C LEU A 45 1.07 -2.85 4.22
N ARG A 46 0.13 -3.35 5.04
CA ARG A 46 -1.31 -3.27 4.75
C ARG A 46 -1.81 -1.84 4.66
N GLN A 47 -1.32 -0.95 5.53
CA GLN A 47 -1.67 0.47 5.48
C GLN A 47 -1.18 1.12 4.18
N LYS A 48 0.06 0.82 3.76
CA LYS A 48 0.60 1.35 2.51
C LYS A 48 -0.15 0.87 1.27
N LEU A 49 -0.51 -0.41 1.23
CA LEU A 49 -1.36 -0.95 0.15
C LEU A 49 -2.72 -0.24 0.08
N ARG A 50 -3.38 -0.05 1.23
CA ARG A 50 -4.68 0.64 1.28
C ARG A 50 -4.59 2.09 0.83
N SER A 51 -3.58 2.83 1.29
CA SER A 51 -3.35 4.23 0.85
C SER A 51 -3.15 4.29 -0.66
N THR A 52 -2.29 3.42 -1.19
CA THR A 52 -2.00 3.35 -2.62
C THR A 52 -3.25 3.02 -3.43
N GLN A 53 -4.06 2.05 -2.97
CA GLN A 53 -5.32 1.71 -3.60
C GLN A 53 -6.28 2.90 -3.62
N THR A 54 -6.44 3.60 -2.49
CA THR A 54 -7.31 4.78 -2.40
C THR A 54 -6.86 5.89 -3.35
N GLU A 55 -5.56 6.16 -3.42
CA GLU A 55 -4.98 7.17 -4.34
C GLU A 55 -5.24 6.80 -5.80
N ILE A 56 -4.97 5.55 -6.19
CA ILE A 56 -5.24 5.06 -7.56
C ILE A 56 -6.72 5.16 -7.90
N THR A 57 -7.62 4.73 -7.00
CA THR A 57 -9.07 4.84 -7.23
C THR A 57 -9.52 6.29 -7.36
N GLY A 58 -8.94 7.21 -6.59
CA GLY A 58 -9.21 8.65 -6.74
C GLY A 58 -8.79 9.16 -8.12
N ILE A 59 -7.56 8.86 -8.54
CA ILE A 59 -7.04 9.27 -9.86
C ILE A 59 -7.93 8.72 -10.99
N LEU A 60 -8.34 7.46 -10.93
CA LEU A 60 -9.21 6.86 -11.95
C LEU A 60 -10.57 7.55 -12.01
N LYS A 61 -11.14 7.91 -10.86
CA LYS A 61 -12.40 8.64 -10.80
C LYS A 61 -12.27 10.04 -11.37
N ASP A 62 -11.20 10.76 -11.04
CA ASP A 62 -10.95 12.11 -11.56
C ASP A 62 -10.84 12.08 -13.09
N ILE A 63 -10.21 11.05 -13.67
CA ILE A 63 -10.13 10.84 -15.12
C ILE A 63 -11.53 10.59 -15.73
N GLU A 64 -12.34 9.72 -15.10
CA GLU A 64 -13.71 9.44 -15.57
C GLU A 64 -14.61 10.69 -15.49
N ASP A 65 -14.48 11.48 -14.42
CA ASP A 65 -15.24 12.71 -14.22
C ASP A 65 -14.84 13.76 -15.27
N ASP A 66 -13.54 13.94 -15.57
CA ASP A 66 -13.05 14.85 -16.63
C ASP A 66 -13.56 14.46 -18.03
N ASP A 67 -13.49 13.17 -18.40
CA ASP A 67 -14.03 12.65 -19.67
C ASP A 67 -15.55 12.92 -19.80
N SER A 68 -16.28 12.87 -18.68
CA SER A 68 -17.72 13.13 -18.64
C SER A 68 -18.08 14.61 -18.84
N LEU A 69 -17.16 15.54 -18.54
CA LEU A 69 -17.34 16.99 -18.72
C LEU A 69 -17.14 17.42 -20.17
N GLU A 70 -16.23 16.77 -20.90
CA GLU A 70 -16.00 17.06 -22.33
C GLU A 70 -17.22 16.68 -23.20
N THR A 71 -17.90 15.58 -22.89
CA THR A 71 -19.07 15.11 -23.67
C THR A 71 -20.31 15.99 -23.50
N LYS A 72 -20.46 16.70 -22.37
CA LYS A 72 -21.62 17.59 -22.12
C LYS A 72 -21.50 18.95 -22.80
N ASN A 73 -20.28 19.46 -23.00
CA ASN A 73 -20.06 20.75 -23.64
C ASN A 73 -20.20 20.71 -25.17
N GLY A 74 -20.00 19.54 -25.82
CA GLY A 74 -20.14 19.39 -27.28
C GLY A 74 -21.58 19.42 -27.80
N ASN A 75 -22.59 19.14 -26.96
CA ASN A 75 -23.99 18.99 -27.41
C ASN A 75 -24.84 20.26 -27.31
N GLN A 76 -24.37 21.34 -26.69
CA GLN A 76 -25.15 22.59 -26.56
C GLN A 76 -24.98 23.55 -27.76
N ALA A 77 -24.02 23.30 -28.66
CA ALA A 77 -23.69 24.22 -29.76
C ALA A 77 -24.38 23.92 -31.10
N ARG A 78 -25.30 22.94 -31.18
CA ARG A 78 -25.91 22.48 -32.45
C ARG A 78 -27.41 22.70 -32.62
N THR A 79 -28.06 23.43 -31.72
CA THR A 79 -29.48 23.79 -31.84
C THR A 79 -29.66 25.30 -31.90
N GLN A 80 -29.27 25.91 -33.02
CA GLN A 80 -29.92 27.08 -33.62
C GLN A 80 -29.83 26.97 -35.14
#